data_AF-A0A959NDR7-F1
#
_entry.id   AF-A0A959NDR7-F1
#
_cell.length_a   1.000
_cell.length_b   1.000
_cell.length_c   1.000
_cell.angle_alpha   90.00
_cell.angle_beta   90.00
_cell.angle_gamma   90.00
#
_symmetry.space_group_name_H-M   'P 1'
#
loop_
_entity.id
_entity.type
_entity.pdbx_description
1 polymer ?
#
loop_
_entity_poly.entity_id
_entity_poly.type
_entity_poly.pdbx_seq_one_letter_code
_entity_poly.pdbx_strand_id
1 'polypeptide(L)'
;MIPSLRKKYNDAFLQKKYEAFIHELEAAHPGQLDFRVAETPVFIPKDFNDKILDACESIIDIITDPKYKGLTKNSIPGNFQVPNENEHTQFIAFDFGVCINADGEYEPQLIEMQGFPSLFAYEILLDDMYRKHFQIPENFSCYLNGLNRATYIEQLKKIILNNYPPENVVLLEIFPFQQKTRIDFFCTKEYLGIPIICLTEVIKEG
;
A
#
# COMPACT_ATOMS: atom_id res chain seq x y z
N MET A 1 -17.77 -0.49 8.76
CA MET A 1 -17.12 0.49 9.67
C MET A 1 -17.77 0.42 11.04
N ILE A 2 -17.00 0.47 12.14
CA ILE A 2 -17.53 0.44 13.51
C ILE A 2 -18.45 1.66 13.76
N PRO A 3 -19.77 1.46 13.99
CA PRO A 3 -20.74 2.56 14.02
C PRO A 3 -20.49 3.61 15.09
N SER A 4 -20.07 3.20 16.29
CA SER A 4 -19.78 4.09 17.41
C SER A 4 -18.61 5.04 17.12
N LEU A 5 -17.53 4.52 16.50
CA LEU A 5 -16.38 5.32 16.09
C LEU A 5 -16.73 6.27 14.95
N ARG A 6 -17.51 5.81 13.95
CA ARG A 6 -18.00 6.68 12.87
C ARG A 6 -18.84 7.82 13.42
N LYS A 7 -19.77 7.54 14.34
CA LYS A 7 -20.60 8.56 14.98
C LYS A 7 -19.72 9.57 15.74
N LYS A 8 -18.82 9.09 16.60
CA LYS A 8 -17.91 9.95 17.36
C LYS A 8 -17.08 10.86 16.44
N TYR A 9 -16.61 10.32 15.32
CA TYR A 9 -15.85 11.09 14.34
C TYR A 9 -16.70 12.17 13.68
N ASN A 10 -17.89 11.80 13.19
CA ASN A 10 -18.82 12.74 12.54
C ASN A 10 -19.20 13.87 13.50
N ASP A 11 -19.48 13.56 14.77
CA ASP A 11 -19.86 14.55 15.78
C ASP A 11 -18.70 15.52 16.10
N ALA A 12 -17.44 15.09 15.95
CA ALA A 12 -16.24 15.89 16.21
C ALA A 12 -15.63 16.54 14.95
N PHE A 13 -16.22 16.27 13.78
CA PHE A 13 -15.71 16.74 12.49
C PHE A 13 -15.86 18.25 12.36
N LEU A 14 -14.80 18.90 11.89
CA LEU A 14 -14.80 20.31 11.53
C LEU A 14 -14.08 20.46 10.20
N GLN A 15 -14.69 21.18 9.26
CA GLN A 15 -14.12 21.46 7.95
C GLN A 15 -12.69 22.03 8.06
N LYS A 16 -12.46 22.97 8.98
CA LYS A 16 -11.14 23.55 9.26
C LYS A 16 -10.08 22.52 9.68
N LYS A 17 -10.47 21.44 10.37
CA LYS A 17 -9.53 20.37 10.75
C LYS A 17 -9.12 19.55 9.53
N TYR A 18 -10.06 19.24 8.66
CA TYR A 18 -9.77 18.55 7.39
C TYR A 18 -8.90 19.40 6.46
N GLU A 19 -9.17 20.69 6.35
CA GLU A 19 -8.32 21.62 5.58
C GLU A 19 -6.90 21.70 6.14
N ALA A 20 -6.75 21.73 7.46
CA ALA A 20 -5.44 21.67 8.10
C ALA A 20 -4.72 20.34 7.84
N PHE A 21 -5.44 19.21 7.89
CA PHE A 21 -4.92 17.88 7.57
C PHE A 21 -4.42 17.81 6.12
N ILE A 22 -5.21 18.24 5.15
CA ILE A 22 -4.80 18.25 3.74
C ILE A 22 -3.62 19.21 3.52
N HIS A 23 -3.66 20.39 4.13
CA HIS A 23 -2.59 21.37 4.00
C HIS A 23 -1.25 20.82 4.51
N GLU A 24 -1.24 20.13 5.65
CA GLU A 24 -0.02 19.56 6.19
C GLU A 24 0.46 18.33 5.42
N LEU A 25 -0.47 17.47 5.00
CA LEU A 25 -0.14 16.33 4.13
C LEU A 25 0.53 16.78 2.83
N GLU A 26 -0.02 17.83 2.19
CA GLU A 26 0.55 18.42 0.98
C GLU A 26 1.90 19.13 1.25
N ALA A 27 2.08 19.68 2.44
CA ALA A 27 3.33 20.35 2.82
C ALA A 27 4.52 19.38 2.93
N ALA A 28 4.28 18.09 3.18
CA ALA A 28 5.34 17.07 3.21
C ALA A 28 6.02 16.93 1.82
N HIS A 29 5.21 16.92 0.76
CA HIS A 29 5.68 16.87 -0.63
C HIS A 29 4.84 17.79 -1.52
N PRO A 30 5.18 19.10 -1.57
CA PRO A 30 4.36 20.08 -2.28
C PRO A 30 4.20 19.76 -3.77
N GLY A 31 2.96 19.83 -4.26
CA GLY A 31 2.55 19.56 -5.64
C GLY A 31 2.48 18.09 -6.02
N GLN A 32 2.57 17.17 -5.05
CA GLN A 32 2.66 15.72 -5.33
C GLN A 32 1.37 14.94 -5.02
N LEU A 33 0.38 15.54 -4.33
CA LEU A 33 -0.92 14.93 -4.07
C LEU A 33 -1.96 15.30 -5.15
N ASP A 34 -2.29 14.36 -6.05
CA ASP A 34 -3.30 14.59 -7.11
C ASP A 34 -4.64 13.90 -6.89
N PHE A 35 -4.84 13.31 -5.72
CA PHE A 35 -6.05 12.58 -5.41
C PHE A 35 -6.67 13.07 -4.12
N ARG A 36 -7.98 12.87 -4.02
CA ARG A 36 -8.73 13.21 -2.82
C ARG A 36 -8.40 12.21 -1.72
N VAL A 37 -8.07 12.74 -0.55
CA VAL A 37 -7.89 11.95 0.66
C VAL A 37 -9.18 11.98 1.46
N ALA A 38 -9.60 10.84 1.99
CA ALA A 38 -10.82 10.75 2.78
C ALA A 38 -10.70 11.63 4.03
N GLU A 39 -11.82 12.23 4.44
CA GLU A 39 -11.88 13.04 5.65
C GLU A 39 -11.79 12.20 6.92
N THR A 40 -11.81 10.87 6.83
CA THR A 40 -11.93 9.95 7.96
C THR A 40 -11.29 8.59 7.63
N PRO A 41 -10.50 8.01 8.55
CA PRO A 41 -10.07 6.62 8.43
C PRO A 41 -11.25 5.64 8.44
N VAL A 42 -11.09 4.49 7.80
CA VAL A 42 -12.06 3.39 7.88
C VAL A 42 -11.73 2.51 9.09
N PHE A 43 -12.57 2.55 10.13
CA PHE A 43 -12.43 1.66 11.29
C PHE A 43 -13.13 0.33 11.01
N ILE A 44 -12.36 -0.73 10.77
CA ILE A 44 -12.88 -2.07 10.53
C ILE A 44 -12.99 -2.88 11.85
N PRO A 45 -14.09 -3.61 12.06
CA PRO A 45 -14.20 -4.57 13.16
C PRO A 45 -13.15 -5.69 13.06
N LYS A 46 -12.74 -6.26 14.20
CA LYS A 46 -11.72 -7.31 14.24
C LYS A 46 -12.13 -8.55 13.43
N ASP A 47 -13.38 -8.98 13.56
CA ASP A 47 -13.93 -10.13 12.83
C ASP A 47 -13.87 -9.93 11.30
N PHE A 48 -14.14 -8.72 10.82
CA PHE A 48 -14.02 -8.40 9.39
C PHE A 48 -12.57 -8.34 8.93
N ASN A 49 -11.66 -7.80 9.75
CA ASN A 49 -10.23 -7.83 9.49
C ASN A 49 -9.72 -9.28 9.39
N ASP A 50 -10.13 -10.15 10.32
CA ASP A 50 -9.75 -11.57 10.31
C ASP A 50 -10.24 -12.25 9.01
N LYS A 51 -11.49 -11.99 8.56
CA LYS A 51 -12.01 -12.48 7.26
C LYS A 51 -11.15 -12.04 6.06
N ILE A 52 -10.65 -10.80 6.05
CA ILE A 52 -9.77 -10.31 4.97
C ILE A 52 -8.43 -11.04 5.00
N LEU A 53 -7.82 -11.14 6.18
CA LEU A 53 -6.52 -11.80 6.35
C LEU A 53 -6.60 -13.27 5.97
N ASP A 54 -7.62 -13.99 6.42
CA ASP A 54 -7.83 -15.40 6.07
C ASP A 54 -7.97 -15.61 4.55
N ALA A 55 -8.66 -14.69 3.86
CA ALA A 55 -8.77 -14.72 2.40
C ALA A 55 -7.42 -14.47 1.71
N CYS A 56 -6.64 -13.49 2.19
CA CYS A 56 -5.30 -13.22 1.69
C CYS A 56 -4.38 -14.44 1.87
N GLU A 57 -4.30 -15.00 3.08
CA GLU A 57 -3.45 -16.16 3.39
C GLU A 57 -3.83 -17.37 2.54
N SER A 58 -5.13 -17.65 2.37
CA SER A 58 -5.61 -18.75 1.51
C SER A 58 -5.14 -18.61 0.05
N ILE A 59 -5.05 -17.38 -0.46
CA ILE A 59 -4.55 -17.12 -1.82
C ILE A 59 -3.03 -17.19 -1.85
N ILE A 60 -2.35 -16.62 -0.85
CA ILE A 60 -0.89 -16.64 -0.71
C ILE A 60 -0.37 -18.08 -0.69
N ASP A 61 -1.01 -18.97 0.07
CA ASP A 61 -0.68 -20.41 0.11
C ASP A 61 -0.70 -21.06 -1.28
N ILE A 62 -1.66 -20.68 -2.13
CA ILE A 62 -1.78 -21.22 -3.49
C ILE A 62 -0.68 -20.66 -4.39
N ILE A 63 -0.45 -19.34 -4.40
CA ILE A 63 0.49 -18.70 -5.34
C ILE A 63 1.95 -18.91 -4.95
N THR A 64 2.22 -19.29 -3.70
CA THR A 64 3.56 -19.63 -3.21
C THR A 64 3.85 -21.14 -3.21
N ASP A 65 2.87 -21.99 -3.52
CA ASP A 65 3.10 -23.43 -3.69
C ASP A 65 4.14 -23.66 -4.80
N PRO A 66 5.21 -24.46 -4.58
CA PRO A 66 6.23 -24.73 -5.58
C PRO A 66 5.71 -25.28 -6.93
N LYS A 67 4.51 -25.88 -6.95
CA LYS A 67 3.85 -26.40 -8.16
C LYS A 67 3.13 -25.31 -8.94
N TYR A 68 2.83 -24.16 -8.34
CA TYR A 68 2.00 -23.10 -8.93
C TYR A 68 2.52 -22.64 -10.29
N LYS A 69 3.82 -22.35 -10.42
CA LYS A 69 4.45 -21.99 -11.71
C LYS A 69 4.24 -23.07 -12.78
N GLY A 70 4.31 -24.34 -12.40
CA GLY A 70 4.04 -25.45 -13.31
C GLY A 70 2.59 -25.50 -13.79
N LEU A 71 1.63 -25.16 -12.93
CA LEU A 71 0.20 -25.08 -13.23
C LEU A 71 -0.13 -23.89 -14.14
N THR A 72 0.57 -22.76 -13.98
CA THR A 72 0.31 -21.51 -14.70
C THR A 72 1.26 -21.24 -15.88
N LYS A 73 2.22 -22.13 -16.17
CA LYS A 73 3.24 -21.94 -17.22
C LYS A 73 2.68 -21.57 -18.61
N ASN A 74 1.46 -22.05 -18.91
CA ASN A 74 0.81 -21.84 -20.21
C ASN A 74 -0.07 -20.57 -20.23
N SER A 75 -0.19 -19.86 -19.10
CA SER A 75 -0.99 -18.64 -18.99
C SER A 75 -0.29 -17.41 -19.57
N ILE A 76 1.05 -17.45 -19.70
CA ILE A 76 1.85 -16.37 -20.29
C ILE A 76 2.30 -16.80 -21.70
N PRO A 77 1.93 -16.05 -22.76
CA PRO A 77 2.43 -16.32 -24.10
C PRO A 77 3.97 -16.31 -24.15
N GLY A 78 4.57 -17.19 -24.95
CA GLY A 78 6.02 -17.39 -24.97
C GLY A 78 6.83 -16.11 -25.26
N ASN A 79 6.27 -15.17 -26.03
CA ASN A 79 6.91 -13.89 -26.35
C ASN A 79 6.88 -12.86 -25.20
N PHE A 80 6.19 -13.17 -24.08
CA PHE A 80 6.18 -12.36 -22.86
C PHE A 80 6.95 -13.00 -21.71
N GLN A 81 7.64 -14.11 -21.94
CA GLN A 81 8.51 -14.71 -20.93
C GLN A 81 9.75 -13.86 -20.73
N VAL A 82 9.99 -13.46 -19.47
CA VAL A 82 11.16 -12.67 -19.08
C VAL A 82 12.22 -13.62 -18.51
N PRO A 83 13.48 -13.56 -18.98
CA PRO A 83 14.53 -14.40 -18.43
C PRO A 83 14.82 -14.06 -16.97
N ASN A 84 15.23 -15.06 -16.19
CA ASN A 84 15.60 -14.91 -14.77
C ASN A 84 14.47 -14.31 -13.90
N GLU A 85 13.23 -14.76 -14.11
CA GLU A 85 12.12 -14.41 -13.21
C GLU A 85 12.40 -14.84 -11.76
N ASN A 86 11.89 -14.06 -10.81
CA ASN A 86 11.95 -14.42 -9.39
C ASN A 86 11.02 -15.61 -9.08
N GLU A 87 11.26 -16.30 -7.97
CA GLU A 87 10.38 -17.39 -7.51
C GLU A 87 8.98 -16.91 -7.12
N HIS A 88 8.89 -15.71 -6.55
CA HIS A 88 7.63 -15.08 -6.17
C HIS A 88 7.75 -13.56 -6.22
N THR A 89 6.62 -12.86 -6.18
CA THR A 89 6.61 -11.40 -6.02
C THR A 89 7.10 -10.98 -4.63
N GLN A 90 7.74 -9.82 -4.55
CA GLN A 90 8.11 -9.18 -3.27
C GLN A 90 6.94 -8.36 -2.68
N PHE A 91 6.01 -7.94 -3.53
CA PHE A 91 4.88 -7.09 -3.17
C PHE A 91 3.60 -7.61 -3.79
N ILE A 92 2.53 -7.57 -3.01
CA ILE A 92 1.19 -7.89 -3.46
C ILE A 92 0.18 -6.99 -2.75
N ALA A 93 -0.77 -6.46 -3.50
CA ALA A 93 -1.95 -5.77 -2.98
C ALA A 93 -3.19 -6.57 -3.36
N PHE A 94 -4.15 -6.62 -2.42
CA PHE A 94 -5.43 -7.29 -2.60
C PHE A 94 -6.56 -6.27 -2.43
N ASP A 95 -7.35 -6.12 -3.47
CA ASP A 95 -8.47 -5.19 -3.47
C ASP A 95 -9.76 -5.95 -3.18
N PHE A 96 -10.45 -5.56 -2.11
CA PHE A 96 -11.71 -6.18 -1.70
C PHE A 96 -12.87 -5.20 -1.78
N GLY A 97 -13.98 -5.67 -2.33
CA GLY A 97 -15.29 -5.07 -2.10
C GLY A 97 -15.81 -5.47 -0.71
N VAL A 98 -16.46 -4.54 -0.02
CA VAL A 98 -17.20 -4.83 1.22
C VAL A 98 -18.64 -5.14 0.85
N CYS A 99 -19.01 -6.41 0.89
CA CYS A 99 -20.32 -6.92 0.50
C CYS A 99 -21.15 -7.33 1.72
N ILE A 100 -22.46 -7.54 1.51
CA ILE A 100 -23.37 -8.09 2.51
C ILE A 100 -23.83 -9.45 2.00
N ASN A 101 -23.63 -10.49 2.81
CA ASN A 101 -23.99 -11.87 2.47
C ASN A 101 -25.50 -12.13 2.68
N ALA A 102 -25.93 -13.36 2.41
CA ALA A 102 -27.33 -13.77 2.56
C ALA A 102 -27.87 -13.66 4.01
N ASP A 103 -26.99 -13.76 5.00
CA ASP A 103 -27.32 -13.63 6.43
C ASP A 103 -27.31 -12.17 6.91
N GLY A 104 -27.01 -11.20 6.03
CA GLY A 104 -26.95 -9.79 6.36
C GLY A 104 -25.63 -9.33 7.00
N GLU A 105 -24.60 -10.18 6.99
CA GLU A 105 -23.28 -9.88 7.55
C GLU A 105 -22.33 -9.32 6.49
N TYR A 106 -21.35 -8.53 6.93
CA TYR A 106 -20.30 -8.06 6.03
C TYR A 106 -19.31 -9.18 5.67
N GLU A 107 -18.96 -9.26 4.38
CA GLU A 107 -17.94 -10.16 3.85
C GLU A 107 -17.04 -9.46 2.82
N PRO A 108 -15.73 -9.75 2.80
CA PRO A 108 -14.84 -9.27 1.74
C PRO A 108 -15.05 -10.10 0.47
N GLN A 109 -15.10 -9.43 -0.69
CA GLN A 109 -15.14 -10.07 -2.01
C GLN A 109 -13.97 -9.56 -2.84
N LEU A 110 -13.07 -10.47 -3.24
CA LEU A 110 -11.87 -10.10 -4.01
C LEU A 110 -12.28 -9.51 -5.36
N ILE A 111 -11.79 -8.30 -5.64
CA ILE A 111 -11.94 -7.61 -6.92
C ILE A 111 -10.72 -7.89 -7.79
N GLU A 112 -9.53 -7.61 -7.27
CA GLU A 112 -8.27 -7.78 -8.01
C GLU A 112 -7.06 -8.02 -7.10
N MET A 113 -5.98 -8.49 -7.72
CA MET A 113 -4.67 -8.64 -7.11
C MET A 113 -3.64 -7.94 -7.98
N GLN A 114 -2.73 -7.22 -7.35
CA GLN A 114 -1.72 -6.42 -8.03
C GLN A 114 -0.33 -6.72 -7.47
N GLY A 115 0.63 -6.99 -8.36
CA GLY A 115 2.01 -7.34 -7.99
C GLY A 115 2.99 -6.16 -7.97
N PHE A 116 2.52 -4.91 -7.85
CA PHE A 116 3.38 -3.73 -7.88
C PHE A 116 3.34 -2.94 -6.56
N PRO A 117 4.49 -2.42 -6.09
CA PRO A 117 4.58 -1.68 -4.83
C PRO A 117 4.17 -0.22 -4.98
N SER A 118 2.86 0.08 -5.08
CA SER A 118 2.39 1.47 -5.05
C SER A 118 1.70 1.79 -3.73
N LEU A 119 1.94 3.00 -3.22
CA LEU A 119 1.35 3.60 -2.01
C LEU A 119 1.88 3.07 -0.67
N PHE A 120 2.74 2.04 -0.66
CA PHE A 120 3.28 1.44 0.56
C PHE A 120 4.04 2.43 1.46
N ALA A 121 4.70 3.45 0.90
CA ALA A 121 5.38 4.47 1.68
C ALA A 121 4.43 5.63 2.04
N TYR A 122 3.57 6.04 1.11
CA TYR A 122 2.56 7.08 1.33
C TYR A 122 1.62 6.74 2.51
N GLU A 123 1.24 5.47 2.69
CA GLU A 123 0.39 5.02 3.81
C GLU A 123 0.97 5.38 5.19
N ILE A 124 2.30 5.43 5.32
CA ILE A 124 2.98 5.82 6.55
C ILE A 124 2.72 7.30 6.85
N LEU A 125 2.96 8.16 5.85
CA LEU A 125 2.70 9.59 5.95
C LEU A 125 1.21 9.86 6.22
N LEU A 126 0.33 9.08 5.59
CA LEU A 126 -1.10 9.21 5.77
C LEU A 126 -1.54 8.87 7.20
N ASP A 127 -1.04 7.79 7.80
CA ASP A 127 -1.31 7.46 9.21
C ASP A 127 -0.77 8.53 10.17
N ASP A 128 0.45 9.01 9.93
CA ASP A 128 1.05 10.11 10.71
C ASP A 128 0.13 11.34 10.71
N MET A 129 -0.37 11.73 9.54
CA MET A 129 -1.28 12.87 9.39
C MET A 129 -2.65 12.61 10.04
N TYR A 130 -3.21 11.41 9.89
CA TYR A 130 -4.48 11.09 10.55
C TYR A 130 -4.36 11.15 12.07
N ARG A 131 -3.29 10.58 12.65
CA ARG A 131 -3.05 10.60 14.11
C ARG A 131 -2.77 11.99 14.64
N LYS A 132 -2.17 12.86 13.83
CA LYS A 132 -1.91 14.25 14.19
C LYS A 132 -3.19 15.08 14.23
N HIS A 133 -4.06 14.93 13.24
CA HIS A 133 -5.22 15.82 13.07
C HIS A 133 -6.52 15.28 13.66
N PHE A 134 -6.59 13.97 13.90
CA PHE A 134 -7.81 13.31 14.35
C PHE A 134 -7.54 12.34 15.51
N GLN A 135 -8.58 12.14 16.34
CA GLN A 135 -8.49 11.22 17.47
C GLN A 135 -8.69 9.78 17.00
N ILE A 136 -7.59 9.08 16.74
CA ILE A 136 -7.57 7.63 16.54
C ILE A 136 -7.44 6.96 17.91
N PRO A 137 -8.32 6.01 18.29
CA PRO A 137 -8.16 5.30 19.55
C PRO A 137 -6.83 4.51 19.58
N GLU A 138 -6.15 4.48 20.73
CA GLU A 138 -4.81 3.87 20.87
C GLU A 138 -4.77 2.38 20.53
N ASN A 139 -5.88 1.68 20.70
CA ASN A 139 -6.01 0.26 20.39
C ASN A 139 -6.30 -0.04 18.90
N PHE A 140 -6.16 0.96 18.02
CA PHE A 140 -6.27 0.81 16.56
C PHE A 140 -4.95 1.12 15.87
N SER A 141 -4.64 0.32 14.85
CA SER A 141 -3.44 0.44 14.03
C SER A 141 -3.81 0.23 12.56
N CYS A 142 -3.15 0.96 11.65
CA CYS A 142 -3.13 0.63 10.22
C CYS A 142 -2.08 -0.45 9.89
N TYR A 143 -1.14 -0.69 10.81
CA TYR A 143 -0.10 -1.70 10.65
C TYR A 143 -0.60 -3.09 11.03
N LEU A 144 -0.36 -4.05 10.14
CA LEU A 144 -0.66 -5.46 10.31
C LEU A 144 0.53 -6.23 10.90
N ASN A 145 0.33 -7.49 11.28
CA ASN A 145 1.39 -8.41 11.72
C ASN A 145 2.24 -7.92 12.91
N GLY A 146 1.64 -7.11 13.80
CA GLY A 146 2.33 -6.56 14.97
C GLY A 146 3.38 -5.50 14.62
N LEU A 147 3.42 -5.03 13.37
CA LEU A 147 4.27 -3.92 12.97
C LEU A 147 3.78 -2.61 13.59
N ASN A 148 4.69 -1.66 13.65
CA ASN A 148 4.43 -0.26 13.90
C ASN A 148 5.15 0.57 12.84
N ARG A 149 5.02 1.90 12.92
CA ARG A 149 5.67 2.85 12.00
C ARG A 149 7.15 2.55 11.77
N ALA A 150 7.93 2.36 12.84
CA ALA A 150 9.37 2.15 12.73
C ALA A 150 9.69 0.78 12.11
N THR A 151 9.08 -0.29 12.61
CA THR A 151 9.37 -1.65 12.11
C THR A 151 8.84 -1.88 10.70
N TYR A 152 7.77 -1.17 10.30
CA TYR A 152 7.28 -1.18 8.93
C TYR A 152 8.27 -0.51 7.97
N ILE A 153 8.82 0.66 8.32
CA ILE A 153 9.88 1.31 7.53
C ILE A 153 11.10 0.39 7.41
N GLU A 154 11.51 -0.25 8.50
CA GLU A 154 12.61 -1.21 8.49
C GLU A 154 12.34 -2.40 7.55
N GLN A 155 11.12 -2.94 7.56
CA GLN A 155 10.72 -4.02 6.67
C GLN A 155 10.70 -3.59 5.21
N LEU A 156 10.11 -2.42 4.90
CA LEU A 156 10.10 -1.84 3.55
C LEU A 156 11.53 -1.63 3.04
N LYS A 157 12.41 -1.07 3.88
CA LYS A 157 13.83 -0.88 3.57
C LYS A 157 14.54 -2.21 3.33
N LYS A 158 14.30 -3.22 4.15
CA LYS A 158 14.89 -4.56 3.99
C LYS A 158 14.48 -5.19 2.65
N ILE A 159 13.20 -5.13 2.30
CA ILE A 159 12.66 -5.71 1.05
C ILE A 159 13.23 -4.99 -0.18
N ILE A 160 13.19 -3.66 -0.19
CA ILE A 160 13.58 -2.87 -1.37
C ILE A 160 15.10 -2.81 -1.54
N LEU A 161 15.86 -2.58 -0.46
CA LEU A 161 17.32 -2.49 -0.57
C LEU A 161 17.96 -3.87 -0.70
N ASN A 162 17.37 -4.92 -0.13
CA ASN A 162 17.89 -6.29 -0.19
C ASN A 162 19.41 -6.39 0.12
N ASN A 163 19.85 -5.67 1.17
CA ASN A 163 21.26 -5.54 1.60
C ASN A 163 22.22 -4.85 0.61
N TYR A 164 21.73 -4.27 -0.48
CA TYR A 164 22.51 -3.41 -1.34
C TYR A 164 22.64 -2.00 -0.76
N PRO A 165 23.76 -1.30 -0.99
CA PRO A 165 23.87 0.13 -0.71
C PRO A 165 22.80 0.92 -1.48
N PRO A 166 22.14 1.93 -0.87
CA PRO A 166 21.08 2.72 -1.53
C PRO A 166 21.49 3.33 -2.87
N GLU A 167 22.77 3.68 -3.04
CA GLU A 167 23.32 4.20 -4.30
C GLU A 167 23.25 3.20 -5.47
N ASN A 168 23.06 1.92 -5.18
CA ASN A 168 22.93 0.84 -6.17
C ASN A 168 21.47 0.40 -6.37
N VAL A 169 20.50 1.09 -5.77
CA VAL A 169 19.08 0.76 -5.83
C VAL A 169 18.31 1.96 -6.32
N VAL A 170 17.36 1.77 -7.25
CA VAL A 170 16.57 2.86 -7.83
C VAL A 170 15.08 2.51 -7.83
N LEU A 171 14.23 3.53 -7.74
CA LEU A 171 12.80 3.43 -8.06
C LEU A 171 12.62 3.70 -9.55
N LEU A 172 12.43 2.64 -10.33
CA LEU A 172 12.32 2.71 -11.77
C LEU A 172 10.85 2.65 -12.20
N GLU A 173 10.40 3.64 -12.95
CA GLU A 173 9.04 3.71 -13.49
C GLU A 173 9.03 4.44 -14.84
N ILE A 174 8.03 4.20 -15.70
CA ILE A 174 7.76 5.02 -16.86
C ILE A 174 6.99 6.29 -16.45
N PHE A 175 7.60 7.45 -16.70
CA PHE A 175 7.04 8.76 -16.35
C PHE A 175 6.60 8.88 -14.87
N PRO A 176 7.48 8.61 -13.88
CA PRO A 176 7.12 8.61 -12.45
C PRO A 176 6.46 9.91 -12.00
N PHE A 177 6.93 11.05 -12.52
CA PHE A 177 6.43 12.37 -12.17
C PHE A 177 5.07 12.73 -12.79
N GLN A 178 4.55 11.90 -13.70
CA GLN A 178 3.21 12.08 -14.28
C GLN A 178 2.16 11.16 -13.61
N GLN A 179 2.59 10.24 -12.75
CA GLN A 179 1.69 9.34 -12.04
C GLN A 179 0.85 10.14 -11.02
N LYS A 180 -0.43 9.79 -10.87
CA LYS A 180 -1.31 10.39 -9.85
C LYS A 180 -0.88 10.02 -8.43
N THR A 181 -0.26 8.85 -8.28
CA THR A 181 0.25 8.32 -7.01
C THR A 181 1.67 8.79 -6.72
N ARG A 182 2.19 9.81 -7.44
CA ARG A 182 3.62 10.14 -7.40
C ARG A 182 4.16 10.52 -6.04
N ILE A 183 3.31 11.03 -5.14
CA ILE A 183 3.66 11.28 -3.73
C ILE A 183 4.34 10.08 -3.07
N ASP A 184 3.95 8.85 -3.42
CA ASP A 184 4.54 7.63 -2.89
C ASP A 184 6.01 7.44 -3.30
N PHE A 185 6.40 7.84 -4.52
CA PHE A 185 7.80 7.85 -4.91
C PHE A 185 8.63 8.82 -4.07
N PHE A 186 8.06 9.99 -3.73
CA PHE A 186 8.74 10.97 -2.87
C PHE A 186 8.85 10.49 -1.44
N CYS A 187 7.79 9.88 -0.88
CA CYS A 187 7.85 9.24 0.43
C CYS A 187 8.89 8.11 0.46
N THR A 188 8.91 7.27 -0.58
CA THR A 188 9.87 6.15 -0.66
C THR A 188 11.31 6.67 -0.77
N LYS A 189 11.55 7.70 -1.60
CA LYS A 189 12.85 8.37 -1.68
C LYS A 189 13.28 8.94 -0.32
N GLU A 190 12.39 9.59 0.40
CA GLU A 190 12.67 10.14 1.73
C GLU A 190 13.02 9.05 2.75
N TYR A 191 12.23 7.99 2.81
CA TYR A 191 12.40 6.94 3.83
C TYR A 191 13.56 5.99 3.53
N LEU A 192 13.86 5.73 2.25
CA LEU A 192 14.86 4.72 1.85
C LEU A 192 16.15 5.35 1.30
N GLY A 193 16.14 6.63 0.92
CA GLY A 193 17.31 7.31 0.36
C GLY A 193 17.67 6.89 -1.06
N ILE A 194 16.72 6.37 -1.83
CA ILE A 194 16.92 5.88 -3.21
C ILE A 194 16.38 6.87 -4.24
N PRO A 195 17.04 7.05 -5.40
CA PRO A 195 16.59 7.97 -6.44
C PRO A 195 15.38 7.43 -7.21
N ILE A 196 14.55 8.35 -7.67
CA ILE A 196 13.45 8.10 -8.61
C ILE A 196 14.00 8.28 -10.02
N ILE A 197 13.93 7.26 -10.86
CA ILE A 197 14.49 7.24 -12.20
C ILE A 197 13.39 6.93 -13.22
N CYS A 198 13.27 7.77 -14.26
CA CYS A 198 12.38 7.48 -15.36
C CYS A 198 13.02 6.44 -16.29
N LEU A 199 12.26 5.43 -16.71
CA LEU A 199 12.73 4.41 -17.65
C LEU A 199 13.32 5.01 -18.95
N THR A 200 12.79 6.14 -19.41
CA THR A 200 13.28 6.82 -20.62
C THR A 200 14.67 7.45 -20.47
N GLU A 201 15.16 7.60 -19.24
CA GLU A 201 16.49 8.13 -18.92
C GLU A 201 17.53 7.00 -18.75
N VAL A 202 17.09 5.75 -18.71
CA VAL A 202 17.98 4.59 -18.57
C VAL A 202 18.67 4.32 -19.89
N ILE A 203 20.00 4.39 -19.87
CA ILE A 203 20.85 4.05 -21.01
C ILE A 203 21.45 2.68 -20.74
N LYS A 204 21.24 1.75 -21.67
CA LYS A 204 21.92 0.45 -21.63
C LYS A 204 23.32 0.61 -22.22
N GLU A 205 24.34 0.34 -21.42
CA GLU A 205 25.73 0.22 -21.87
C GLU A 205 26.15 -1.26 -21.84
N GLY A 206 26.59 -1.80 -22.98
CA GLY A 206 26.86 -3.23 -23.20
C GLY A 206 25.67 -4.01 -23.77
#